data_AF-A0A1F9MHJ2-F1
#
_entry.id   AF-A0A1F9MHJ2-F1
#
_cell.length_a   1.000
_cell.length_b   1.000
_cell.length_c   1.000
_cell.angle_alpha   90.00
_cell.angle_beta   90.00
_cell.angle_gamma   90.00
#
_symmetry.space_group_name_H-M   'P 1'
#
loop_
_entity.id
_entity.type
_entity.pdbx_description
1 polymer ?
#
loop_
_entity_poly.entity_id
_entity_poly.type
_entity_poly.pdbx_seq_one_letter_code
_entity_poly.pdbx_strand_id
1 'polypeptide(L)'
;MPITAFYDNTLTLHCARCGGTQDVPLDLLVVGILREATVEPLTIALPPCPACNGQEFLFHPQEYAHPHPGSYGHLHRLLVIALYDRLVALGKVQDGVTTLPPLDPAVLADWFPEGLVLPMSTGEEAG
;
A
#
# COMPACT_ATOMS: atom_id res chain seq x y z
N MET A 1 0.91 -8.59 2.23
CA MET A 1 -0.48 -8.25 2.52
C MET A 1 -0.79 -7.23 1.47
N PRO A 2 -1.19 -7.66 0.27
CA PRO A 2 -1.55 -6.69 -0.74
C PRO A 2 -2.70 -5.83 -0.24
N ILE A 3 -2.62 -4.54 -0.55
CA ILE A 3 -3.76 -3.64 -0.42
C ILE A 3 -4.75 -4.04 -1.52
N THR A 4 -5.99 -4.35 -1.15
CA THR A 4 -7.05 -4.70 -2.11
C THR A 4 -8.06 -3.57 -2.29
N ALA A 5 -8.19 -2.69 -1.31
CA ALA A 5 -8.99 -1.47 -1.41
C ALA A 5 -8.40 -0.37 -0.53
N PHE A 6 -8.57 0.87 -0.96
CA PHE A 6 -8.16 2.04 -0.22
C PHE A 6 -9.28 3.09 -0.21
N TYR A 7 -9.66 3.52 0.99
CA TYR A 7 -10.71 4.50 1.26
C TYR A 7 -10.12 5.70 2.02
N ASP A 8 -10.93 6.72 2.29
CA ASP A 8 -10.47 8.01 2.84
C ASP A 8 -9.56 7.89 4.08
N ASN A 9 -9.91 6.98 5.01
CA ASN A 9 -9.25 6.79 6.31
C ASN A 9 -8.99 5.31 6.65
N THR A 10 -9.26 4.38 5.75
CA THR A 10 -9.09 2.94 5.96
C THR A 10 -8.58 2.28 4.68
N LEU A 11 -7.89 1.16 4.83
CA LEU A 11 -7.53 0.31 3.71
C LEU A 11 -7.83 -1.14 4.04
N THR A 12 -8.13 -1.92 3.01
CA THR A 12 -8.36 -3.36 3.13
C THR A 12 -7.10 -4.10 2.71
N LEU A 13 -6.63 -4.99 3.59
CA LEU A 13 -5.50 -5.88 3.34
C LEU A 13 -5.97 -7.31 3.18
N HIS A 14 -5.35 -8.03 2.26
CA HIS A 14 -5.47 -9.48 2.17
C HIS A 14 -4.18 -10.15 2.68
N CYS A 15 -4.29 -11.12 3.60
CA CYS A 15 -3.14 -11.82 4.16
C CYS A 15 -2.61 -12.88 3.19
N ALA A 16 -1.37 -12.72 2.74
CA ALA A 16 -0.74 -13.68 1.83
C ALA A 16 -0.51 -15.04 2.49
N ARG A 17 -0.41 -15.07 3.83
CA ARG A 17 -0.16 -16.31 4.59
C ARG A 17 -1.41 -17.15 4.82
N CYS A 18 -2.54 -16.54 5.19
CA CYS A 18 -3.75 -17.28 5.60
C CYS A 18 -5.01 -16.95 4.78
N GLY A 19 -4.92 -16.01 3.82
CA GLY A 19 -6.06 -15.55 3.02
C GLY A 19 -7.06 -14.66 3.78
N GLY A 20 -6.82 -14.38 5.06
CA GLY A 20 -7.70 -13.52 5.85
C GLY A 20 -7.67 -12.07 5.38
N THR A 21 -8.82 -11.41 5.39
CA THR A 21 -8.94 -9.98 5.08
C THR A 21 -9.04 -9.17 6.38
N GLN A 22 -8.43 -7.99 6.41
CA GLN A 22 -8.61 -7.04 7.50
C GLN A 22 -8.69 -5.61 6.98
N ASP A 23 -9.54 -4.80 7.62
CA ASP A 23 -9.55 -3.36 7.42
C ASP A 23 -8.65 -2.69 8.44
N VAL A 24 -7.76 -1.84 7.96
CA VAL A 24 -6.77 -1.14 8.77
C VAL A 24 -7.04 0.36 8.67
N PRO A 25 -7.32 1.04 9.80
CA PRO A 25 -7.38 2.49 9.81
C PRO A 25 -5.99 3.07 9.56
N LEU A 26 -5.92 4.15 8.76
CA LEU A 26 -4.67 4.86 8.50
C LEU A 26 -4.04 5.39 9.78
N ASP A 27 -4.83 5.52 10.86
CA ASP A 27 -4.32 5.99 12.12
C ASP A 27 -3.25 5.11 12.76
N LEU A 28 -3.25 3.82 12.42
CA LEU A 28 -2.30 2.83 12.91
C LEU A 28 -1.04 2.70 12.03
N LEU A 29 -0.96 3.46 10.94
CA LEU A 29 0.11 3.36 9.97
C LEU A 29 1.01 4.60 10.02
N VAL A 30 2.31 4.38 9.77
CA VAL A 30 3.33 5.42 9.71
C VAL A 30 4.30 5.08 8.58
N VAL A 31 4.71 6.11 7.83
CA VAL A 31 5.77 6.01 6.84
C VAL A 31 7.13 6.04 7.52
N GLY A 32 7.97 5.06 7.20
CA GLY A 32 9.29 4.92 7.76
C GLY A 32 9.31 3.95 8.94
N ILE A 33 10.30 3.05 8.95
CA ILE A 33 10.56 2.18 10.10
C ILE A 33 11.97 2.42 10.63
N LEU A 34 12.11 2.45 11.95
CA LEU A 34 13.43 2.50 12.59
C LEU A 34 13.95 1.07 12.77
N ARG A 35 15.11 0.79 12.16
CA ARG A 35 15.79 -0.50 12.26
C ARG A 35 17.27 -0.29 12.57
N GLU A 36 17.74 -0.86 13.69
CA GLU A 36 19.17 -0.87 14.05
C GLU A 36 19.85 0.51 13.93
N ALA A 37 19.16 1.56 14.39
CA ALA A 37 19.56 2.97 14.32
C ALA A 37 19.51 3.65 12.94
N THR A 38 19.00 2.99 11.90
CA THR A 38 18.74 3.58 10.58
C THR A 38 17.23 3.63 10.32
N VAL A 39 16.75 4.72 9.73
CA VAL A 39 15.35 4.82 9.29
C VAL A 39 15.26 4.33 7.85
N GLU A 40 14.37 3.38 7.57
CA GLU A 40 14.02 2.96 6.21
C GLU A 40 12.83 3.79 5.71
N PRO A 41 13.04 4.86 4.92
CA PRO A 41 12.04 5.91 4.71
C PRO A 41 10.87 5.53 3.80
N LEU A 42 10.99 4.42 3.07
CA LEU A 42 10.03 3.99 2.05
C LEU A 42 9.22 2.76 2.49
N THR A 43 9.35 2.38 3.76
CA THR A 43 8.73 1.19 4.31
C THR A 43 7.57 1.60 5.21
N ILE A 44 6.42 0.93 5.07
CA ILE A 44 5.25 1.07 5.96
C ILE A 44 5.04 -0.27 6.64
N ALA A 45 5.12 -0.29 7.97
CA ALA A 45 4.79 -1.48 8.75
C ALA A 45 3.27 -1.64 8.86
N LEU A 46 2.77 -2.83 8.52
CA LEU A 46 1.35 -3.16 8.66
C LEU A 46 1.08 -3.75 10.04
N PRO A 47 -0.14 -3.64 10.60
CA PRO A 47 -0.49 -4.38 11.79
C PRO A 47 -0.44 -5.90 11.52
N PRO A 48 -0.12 -6.72 12.54
CA PRO A 48 -0.10 -8.16 12.39
C PRO A 48 -1.50 -8.68 12.01
N CYS A 49 -1.55 -9.71 11.15
CA CYS A 49 -2.82 -10.31 10.76
C CYS A 49 -3.54 -10.90 11.98
N PRO A 50 -4.81 -10.55 12.25
CA PRO A 50 -5.52 -11.04 13.42
C PRO A 50 -5.76 -12.56 13.40
N ALA A 51 -5.77 -13.18 12.22
CA ALA A 51 -6.05 -14.62 12.06
C ALA A 51 -4.81 -15.50 12.25
N CYS A 52 -3.63 -15.07 11.79
CA CYS A 52 -2.41 -15.90 11.82
C CYS A 52 -1.17 -15.20 12.42
N ASN A 53 -1.34 -13.99 12.94
CA ASN A 53 -0.29 -13.14 13.51
C ASN A 53 0.89 -12.89 12.56
N GLY A 54 0.65 -12.94 11.24
CA GLY A 54 1.66 -12.65 10.23
C GLY A 54 1.98 -11.15 10.21
N GLN A 55 3.25 -10.80 10.35
CA GLN A 55 3.74 -9.43 10.23
C GLN A 55 4.24 -9.19 8.80
N GLU A 56 3.77 -8.11 8.17
CA GLU A 56 4.11 -7.78 6.79
C GLU A 56 4.41 -6.28 6.65
N PHE A 57 5.06 -5.92 5.54
CA PHE A 57 5.51 -4.56 5.25
C PHE A 57 5.16 -4.21 3.81
N LEU A 58 4.90 -2.93 3.56
CA LEU A 58 4.77 -2.36 2.22
C LEU A 58 6.01 -1.52 1.91
N PHE A 59 6.47 -1.62 0.68
CA PHE A 59 7.60 -0.86 0.17
C PHE A 59 7.13 0.04 -0.96
N HIS A 60 7.38 1.35 -0.83
CA HIS A 60 7.11 2.31 -1.89
C HIS A 60 8.03 2.01 -3.09
N PRO A 61 7.50 1.80 -4.31
CA PRO A 61 8.29 1.32 -5.45
C PRO A 61 9.23 2.36 -6.08
N GLN A 62 9.29 3.59 -5.54
CA GLN A 62 9.98 4.79 -6.05
C GLN A 62 9.52 5.26 -7.43
N GLU A 63 9.24 4.35 -8.35
CA GLU A 63 8.68 4.59 -9.67
C GLU A 63 7.36 3.82 -9.82
N TYR A 64 6.36 4.45 -10.44
CA TYR A 64 5.08 3.82 -10.74
C TYR A 64 5.12 2.99 -12.03
N ALA A 65 6.15 3.15 -12.87
CA ALA A 65 6.28 2.41 -14.11
C ALA A 65 6.30 0.89 -13.86
N HIS A 66 5.56 0.16 -14.68
CA HIS A 66 5.47 -1.31 -14.60
C HIS A 66 5.59 -1.91 -16.01
N PRO A 67 6.33 -3.03 -16.18
CA PRO A 67 6.50 -3.67 -17.50
C PRO A 67 5.17 -4.11 -18.13
N HIS A 68 4.13 -4.29 -17.31
CA HIS A 68 2.77 -4.63 -17.73
C HIS A 68 1.78 -3.63 -17.12
N PRO A 69 1.54 -2.47 -17.76
CA PRO A 69 0.53 -1.51 -17.32
C PRO A 69 -0.86 -2.16 -17.23
N GLY A 70 -1.63 -1.78 -16.22
CA GLY A 70 -2.96 -2.34 -15.94
C GLY A 70 -2.99 -3.72 -15.26
N SER A 71 -1.85 -4.40 -15.11
CA SER A 71 -1.80 -5.67 -14.37
C SER A 71 -2.07 -5.48 -12.87
N TYR A 72 -2.45 -6.55 -12.16
CA TYR A 72 -2.64 -6.53 -10.71
C TYR A 72 -1.43 -5.93 -9.97
N GLY A 73 -0.21 -6.31 -10.37
CA GLY A 73 1.03 -5.78 -9.77
C GLY A 73 1.21 -4.29 -10.00
N HIS A 74 0.85 -3.78 -11.18
CA HIS A 74 0.85 -2.35 -11.48
C HIS A 74 -0.17 -1.59 -10.61
N LEU A 75 -1.41 -2.05 -10.57
CA LEU A 75 -2.48 -1.41 -9.80
C LEU A 75 -2.17 -1.45 -8.30
N HIS A 76 -1.64 -2.56 -7.79
CA HIS A 76 -1.20 -2.67 -6.40
C HIS A 76 -0.07 -1.67 -6.08
N ARG A 77 0.91 -1.47 -6.98
CA ARG A 77 1.95 -0.44 -6.80
C ARG A 77 1.33 0.95 -6.68
N LEU A 78 0.36 1.29 -7.53
CA LEU A 78 -0.34 2.58 -7.46
C LEU A 78 -1.07 2.77 -6.13
N LEU A 79 -1.71 1.72 -5.59
CA LEU A 79 -2.32 1.79 -4.25
C LEU A 79 -1.30 2.02 -3.14
N VAL A 80 -0.12 1.38 -3.21
CA VAL A 80 0.95 1.58 -2.22
C VAL A 80 1.50 3.02 -2.30
N ILE A 81 1.65 3.57 -3.50
CA ILE A 81 2.04 4.98 -3.69
C ILE A 81 0.97 5.91 -3.11
N ALA A 82 -0.30 5.69 -3.45
CA ALA A 82 -1.41 6.50 -2.93
C ALA A 82 -1.48 6.46 -1.38
N LEU A 83 -1.27 5.28 -0.78
CA LEU A 83 -1.20 5.13 0.68
C LEU A 83 -0.05 5.96 1.27
N TYR A 84 1.15 5.86 0.68
CA TYR A 84 2.30 6.62 1.11
C TYR A 84 2.02 8.13 1.08
N ASP A 85 1.50 8.64 -0.05
CA ASP A 85 1.18 10.05 -0.23
C ASP A 85 0.13 10.52 0.78
N ARG A 86 -0.89 9.69 1.06
CA ARG A 86 -1.91 10.00 2.06
C ARG A 86 -1.33 10.08 3.46
N LEU A 87 -0.46 9.14 3.85
CA LEU A 87 0.18 9.16 5.18
C LEU A 87 1.11 10.37 5.33
N VAL A 88 1.87 10.72 4.28
CA VAL A 88 2.69 11.94 4.24
C VAL A 88 1.83 13.19 4.41
N ALA A 89 0.71 13.30 3.67
CA ALA A 89 -0.21 14.42 3.77
C ALA A 89 -0.86 14.56 5.16
N LEU A 90 -1.05 13.44 5.87
CA LEU A 90 -1.54 13.39 7.24
C LEU A 90 -0.45 13.66 8.30
N GLY A 91 0.82 13.86 7.89
CA GLY A 91 1.95 14.00 8.81
C GLY A 91 2.34 12.70 9.53
N LYS A 92 1.87 11.54 9.06
CA LYS A 92 2.17 10.22 9.62
C LYS A 92 3.49 9.68 9.07
N VAL A 93 4.56 10.37 9.44
CA VAL A 93 5.91 10.12 8.95
C VAL A 93 6.86 10.04 10.14
N GLN A 94 7.71 9.01 10.16
CA GLN A 94 8.74 8.82 11.18
C GLN A 94 9.77 9.95 11.10
N ASP A 95 10.29 10.37 12.26
CA ASP A 95 11.33 11.40 12.32
C ASP A 95 12.56 11.03 11.49
N GLY A 96 13.08 12.01 10.75
CA GLY A 96 14.25 11.85 9.89
C GLY A 96 13.97 11.24 8.51
N VAL A 97 12.72 10.88 8.20
CA VAL A 97 12.32 10.49 6.84
C VAL A 97 12.26 11.71 5.93
N THR A 98 13.00 11.65 4.82
CA THR A 98 12.79 12.55 3.68
C THR A 98 11.72 11.96 2.77
N THR A 99 10.68 12.72 2.46
CA THR A 99 9.54 12.25 1.68
C THR A 99 9.77 12.42 0.18
N LEU A 100 9.10 11.57 -0.60
CA LEU A 100 9.06 11.71 -2.06
C LEU A 100 7.98 12.73 -2.48
N PRO A 101 8.11 13.33 -3.68
CA PRO A 101 7.02 14.08 -4.28
C PRO A 101 5.78 13.20 -4.48
N PRO A 102 4.57 13.74 -4.27
CA PRO A 102 3.35 12.97 -4.45
C PRO A 102 3.12 12.61 -5.92
N LEU A 103 2.45 11.49 -6.16
CA LEU A 103 1.98 11.08 -7.48
C LEU A 103 0.96 12.09 -8.01
N ASP A 104 1.00 12.34 -9.32
CA ASP A 104 -0.04 13.14 -9.99
C ASP A 104 -1.41 12.46 -9.82
N PRO A 105 -2.40 13.13 -9.22
CA PRO A 105 -3.74 12.58 -9.04
C PRO A 105 -4.39 12.10 -10.35
N ALA A 106 -4.03 12.67 -11.50
CA ALA A 106 -4.53 12.24 -12.80
C ALA A 106 -4.15 10.78 -13.10
N VAL A 107 -2.96 10.34 -12.68
CA VAL A 107 -2.51 8.94 -12.86
C VAL A 107 -3.44 7.99 -12.10
N LEU A 108 -3.78 8.30 -10.84
CA LEU A 108 -4.71 7.46 -10.08
C LEU A 108 -6.10 7.47 -10.72
N ALA A 109 -6.59 8.62 -11.17
CA ALA A 109 -7.90 8.74 -11.80
C ALA A 109 -8.02 7.92 -13.11
N ASP A 110 -6.94 7.85 -13.90
CA ASP A 110 -6.90 7.06 -15.13
C ASP A 110 -7.01 5.55 -14.88
N TRP A 111 -6.44 5.06 -13.77
CA TRP A 111 -6.41 3.63 -13.42
C TRP A 111 -7.52 3.19 -12.47
N PHE A 112 -8.12 4.12 -11.73
CA PHE A 112 -9.13 3.86 -10.71
C PHE A 112 -10.33 4.83 -10.82
N PRO A 113 -11.06 4.81 -11.95
CA PRO A 113 -12.15 5.75 -12.19
C PRO A 113 -13.34 5.59 -11.23
N GLU A 114 -13.51 4.40 -10.65
CA GLU A 114 -14.61 4.03 -9.74
C GLU A 114 -14.17 3.94 -8.27
N GLY A 115 -12.95 4.39 -7.97
CA GLY A 115 -12.35 4.30 -6.64
C GLY A 115 -11.16 3.35 -6.56
N LEU A 116 -10.37 3.49 -5.49
CA LEU A 116 -9.08 2.83 -5.30
C LEU A 116 -9.23 1.37 -4.84
N VAL A 117 -9.90 0.54 -5.66
CA VAL A 117 -10.16 -0.87 -5.39
C VAL A 117 -9.47 -1.70 -6.47
N LEU A 118 -8.71 -2.71 -6.06
CA LEU A 118 -8.17 -3.67 -7.02
C LEU A 118 -9.30 -4.53 -7.58
N PRO A 119 -9.32 -4.79 -8.89
CA PRO A 119 -10.17 -5.85 -9.41
C PRO A 119 -9.77 -7.13 -8.69
N MET A 120 -10.74 -7.80 -8.05
CA MET A 120 -10.53 -9.12 -7.47
C MET A 120 -9.85 -9.96 -8.54
N SER A 121 -8.66 -10.50 -8.24
CA SER A 121 -8.08 -11.54 -9.06
C SER A 121 -9.01 -12.75 -8.92
N THR A 122 -10.09 -12.81 -9.71
CA THR A 122 -10.67 -14.09 -10.12
C THR A 122 -9.49 -14.87 -10.64
N GLY A 123 -9.16 -15.96 -9.94
CA GLY A 123 -7.86 -16.61 -10.00
C GLY A 123 -7.28 -16.69 -11.39
N GLU A 124 -5.96 -16.51 -11.44
CA GLU A 124 -5.05 -17.26 -12.30
C GLU A 124 -5.80 -18.12 -13.32
N GLU A 125 -5.86 -17.64 -14.57
CA GLU A 125 -6.41 -18.38 -15.68
C GLU A 125 -5.83 -19.80 -15.64
N ALA A 126 -6.71 -20.79 -15.59
CA ALA A 126 -6.35 -22.17 -15.84
C ALA A 126 -5.56 -22.24 -17.15
N GLY A 127 -4.28 -22.58 -17.05
CA GLY A 127 -3.38 -22.89 -18.16
C GLY A 127 -2.67 -24.20 -17.90
#